data_AF-A0A6G6GM89-F1
#
_entry.id   AF-A0A6G6GM89-F1
#
_cell.length_a   1.000
_cell.length_b   1.000
_cell.length_c   1.000
_cell.angle_alpha   90.00
_cell.angle_beta   90.00
_cell.angle_gamma   90.00
#
_symmetry.space_group_name_H-M   'P 1'
#
loop_
_entity.id
_entity.type
_entity.pdbx_description
1 polymer ?
#
loop_
_entity_poly.entity_id
_entity_poly.type
_entity_poly.pdbx_seq_one_letter_code
_entity_poly.pdbx_strand_id
1 'polypeptide(L)'
;MNKEELIEKYLHNNLDPDALTAFNNLLAADPEFAKEVTFQQNLQQAVIASKDASFKKTLQDFEPKPRQRQKLVRTMLIAASFAILFSLGYGLFFSKPSPSTLFAENFEAYPNVVQPIIRGTTTTDLKTEAFLAYENKDYDNAYIAFNQLFQESGDPYALFYGGLSALANRDTASAKPLLSGYLARGELKFEPDAKWYLALAYLQEDATSSAKELLSTLAASGNDYSKKSQELLEQLK
;
A
#
# COMPACT_ATOMS: atom_id res chain seq x y z
N MET A 1 36.44 64.19 50.89
CA MET A 1 36.49 62.78 50.44
C MET A 1 35.90 61.94 51.54
N ASN A 2 34.92 61.11 51.21
CA ASN A 2 34.33 60.19 52.16
C ASN A 2 35.22 58.94 52.33
N LYS A 3 35.09 58.22 53.45
CA LYS A 3 35.89 57.02 53.74
C LYS A 3 35.78 55.97 52.62
N GLU A 4 34.58 55.79 52.07
CA GLU A 4 34.30 54.86 50.96
C GLU A 4 35.04 55.25 49.66
N GLU A 5 35.01 56.53 49.28
CA GLU A 5 35.72 57.03 48.09
C GLU A 5 37.24 56.85 48.20
N LEU A 6 37.79 56.95 49.42
CA LEU A 6 39.22 56.72 49.67
C LEU A 6 39.60 55.25 49.49
N ILE A 7 38.77 54.33 49.97
CA ILE A 7 38.97 52.88 49.80
C ILE A 7 38.88 52.51 48.31
N GLU A 8 37.86 53.03 47.61
CA GLU A 8 37.69 52.78 46.18
C GLU A 8 38.90 53.28 45.38
N LYS A 9 39.38 54.51 45.63
CA LYS A 9 40.57 55.04 44.95
C LYS A 9 41.84 54.27 45.28
N TYR A 10 41.99 53.78 46.51
CA TYR A 10 43.10 52.92 46.91
C TYR A 10 43.09 51.60 46.13
N LEU A 11 41.95 50.91 46.07
CA LEU A 11 41.82 49.62 45.37
C LEU A 11 42.04 49.71 43.85
N HIS A 12 41.87 50.92 43.28
CA HIS A 12 42.12 51.20 41.87
C HIS A 12 43.47 51.88 41.61
N ASN A 13 44.38 51.94 42.59
CA ASN A 13 45.71 52.59 42.50
C ASN A 13 45.66 54.06 42.00
N ASN A 14 44.65 54.82 42.43
CA ASN A 14 44.36 56.16 41.94
C ASN A 14 44.35 57.22 43.06
N LEU A 15 45.22 57.04 44.07
CA LEU A 15 45.43 58.00 45.15
C LEU A 15 46.66 58.87 44.86
N ASP A 16 46.49 60.18 45.01
CA ASP A 16 47.58 61.17 45.02
C ASP A 16 48.44 60.99 46.30
N PRO A 17 49.77 61.20 46.25
CA PRO A 17 50.67 61.18 47.41
C PRO A 17 50.09 61.72 48.73
N ASP A 18 49.46 62.90 48.71
CA ASP A 18 48.90 63.52 49.92
C ASP A 18 47.70 62.74 50.47
N ALA A 19 46.88 62.18 49.59
CA ALA A 19 45.73 61.35 49.94
C ALA A 19 46.15 59.95 50.41
N LEU A 20 47.27 59.43 49.91
CA LEU A 20 47.85 58.16 50.36
C LEU A 20 48.37 58.26 51.80
N THR A 21 49.00 59.37 52.17
CA THR A 21 49.40 59.62 53.56
C THR A 21 48.19 59.72 54.48
N ALA A 22 47.12 60.42 54.07
CA ALA A 22 45.87 60.49 54.81
C ALA A 22 45.20 59.11 54.98
N PHE A 23 45.20 58.29 53.91
CA PHE A 23 44.69 56.92 53.93
C PHE A 23 45.46 56.04 54.91
N ASN A 24 46.80 56.06 54.88
CA ASN A 24 47.63 55.26 55.78
C ASN A 24 47.48 55.67 57.25
N ASN A 25 47.34 56.97 57.51
CA ASN A 25 47.08 57.47 58.86
C ASN A 25 45.70 57.03 59.37
N LEU A 26 44.66 57.06 58.53
CA LEU A 26 43.33 56.54 58.85
C LEU A 26 43.33 55.03 59.05
N LEU A 27 44.11 54.28 58.26
CA LEU A 27 44.27 52.84 58.38
C LEU A 27 44.93 52.44 59.72
N ALA A 28 45.87 53.25 60.21
CA ALA A 28 46.55 53.01 61.49
C ALA A 28 45.73 53.49 62.71
N ALA A 29 44.94 54.56 62.56
CA ALA A 29 44.22 55.19 63.66
C ALA A 29 42.80 54.63 63.87
N ASP A 30 42.16 54.07 62.84
CA ASP A 30 40.77 53.61 62.89
C ASP A 30 40.66 52.09 62.55
N PRO A 31 40.47 51.23 63.58
CA PRO A 31 40.31 49.78 63.38
C PRO A 31 39.08 49.38 62.57
N GLU A 32 38.03 50.20 62.53
CA GLU A 32 36.81 49.93 61.77
C GLU A 32 37.06 50.16 60.27
N PHE A 33 37.80 51.23 59.95
CA PHE A 33 38.25 51.52 58.59
C PHE A 33 39.19 50.43 58.05
N ALA A 34 40.11 49.91 58.87
CA ALA A 34 41.00 48.82 58.47
C ALA A 34 40.26 47.50 58.14
N LYS A 35 39.19 47.19 58.89
CA LYS A 35 38.33 46.05 58.61
C LYS A 35 37.59 46.21 57.28
N GLU A 36 37.07 47.41 57.01
CA GLU A 36 36.36 47.70 55.76
C GLU A 36 37.29 47.61 54.54
N VAL A 37 38.51 48.17 54.63
CA VAL A 37 39.53 48.03 53.57
C VAL A 37 39.81 46.56 53.27
N THR A 38 40.02 45.75 54.32
CA THR A 38 40.31 44.32 54.19
C THR A 38 39.13 43.55 53.59
N PHE A 39 37.91 43.89 53.99
CA PHE A 39 36.69 43.29 53.45
C PHE A 39 36.54 43.55 51.95
N GLN A 40 36.72 44.80 51.52
CA GLN A 40 36.63 45.18 50.11
C GLN A 40 37.74 44.54 49.26
N GLN A 41 38.97 44.43 49.78
CA GLN A 41 40.07 43.70 49.13
C GLN A 41 39.73 42.21 48.93
N ASN A 42 39.21 41.57 49.98
CA ASN A 42 38.82 40.15 49.92
C ASN A 42 37.66 39.93 48.93
N LEU A 43 36.70 40.86 48.88
CA LEU A 43 35.60 40.81 47.92
C LEU A 43 36.09 40.96 46.49
N GLN A 44 36.99 41.91 46.21
CA GLN A 44 37.60 42.10 44.90
C GLN A 44 38.37 40.84 44.45
N GLN A 45 39.14 40.24 45.36
CA GLN A 45 39.86 38.98 45.10
C GLN A 45 38.90 37.80 44.85
N ALA A 46 37.83 37.67 45.63
CA ALA A 46 36.81 36.64 45.41
C ALA A 46 36.09 36.79 44.06
N VAL A 47 35.80 38.04 43.65
CA VAL A 47 35.18 38.33 42.35
C VAL A 47 36.14 38.02 41.19
N ILE A 48 37.42 38.36 41.33
CA ILE A 48 38.45 38.02 40.32
C ILE A 48 38.63 36.50 40.22
N ALA A 49 38.70 35.79 41.36
CA ALA A 49 38.75 34.33 41.41
C ALA A 49 37.48 33.67 40.85
N SER A 50 36.32 34.33 40.94
CA SER A 50 35.06 33.82 40.37
C SER A 50 34.95 33.97 38.84
N LYS A 51 35.83 34.78 38.21
CA LYS A 51 35.92 34.91 36.75
C LYS A 51 36.77 33.82 36.09
N ASP A 52 37.33 32.90 36.87
CA ASP A 52 38.10 31.78 36.34
C ASP A 52 37.24 30.80 35.55
N ALA A 53 37.88 30.15 34.57
CA ALA A 53 37.33 29.31 33.51
C ALA A 53 36.29 28.23 33.90
N SER A 54 36.08 27.96 35.19
CA SER A 54 35.08 27.03 35.71
C SER A 54 33.64 27.46 35.36
N PHE A 55 33.27 28.74 35.52
CA PHE A 55 31.90 29.18 35.26
C PHE A 55 31.52 29.10 33.77
N LYS A 56 32.46 29.47 32.88
CA LYS A 56 32.28 29.33 31.42
C LYS A 56 32.14 27.87 30.99
N LYS A 57 32.86 26.96 31.65
CA LYS A 57 32.79 25.52 31.39
C LYS A 57 31.48 24.92 31.88
N THR A 58 30.99 25.34 33.05
CA THR A 58 29.68 24.96 33.58
C THR A 58 28.56 25.40 32.63
N LEU A 59 28.60 26.63 32.11
CA LEU A 59 27.59 27.11 31.15
C LEU A 59 27.60 26.33 29.82
N GLN A 60 28.77 25.95 29.31
CA GLN A 60 28.89 25.14 28.09
C GLN A 60 28.36 23.71 28.27
N ASP A 61 28.42 23.14 29.48
CA ASP A 61 27.86 21.82 29.77
C ASP A 61 26.32 21.82 29.88
N PHE A 62 25.69 22.98 30.07
CA PHE A 62 24.23 23.13 30.11
C PHE A 62 23.60 23.53 28.76
N GLU A 63 24.39 23.79 27.71
CA GLU A 63 23.85 24.00 26.36
C GLU A 63 23.47 22.65 25.69
N PRO A 64 22.21 22.47 25.23
CA PRO A 64 21.82 21.24 24.55
C PRO A 64 22.52 21.14 23.19
N LYS A 65 23.47 20.20 23.07
CA LYS A 65 24.13 19.88 21.80
C LYS A 65 23.08 19.50 20.75
N PRO A 66 23.13 20.04 19.51
CA PRO A 66 22.19 19.66 18.45
C PRO A 66 22.33 18.17 18.16
N ARG A 67 21.28 17.40 18.46
CA ARG A 67 21.23 15.94 18.30
C ARG A 67 21.18 15.56 16.82
N GLN A 68 22.34 15.52 16.16
CA GLN A 68 22.50 15.01 14.79
C GLN A 68 21.83 13.64 14.57
N ARG A 69 21.84 12.78 15.60
CA ARG A 69 21.17 11.47 15.59
C ARG A 69 19.68 11.55 15.27
N GLN A 70 18.93 12.52 15.83
CA GLN A 70 17.48 12.61 15.62
C GLN A 70 17.10 12.96 14.17
N LYS A 71 17.92 13.79 13.50
CA LYS A 71 17.71 14.13 12.09
C LYS A 71 17.88 12.90 11.20
N LEU A 72 18.91 12.09 11.47
CA LEU A 72 19.21 10.87 10.72
C LEU A 72 18.13 9.80 10.86
N VAL A 73 17.61 9.59 12.08
CA VAL A 73 16.51 8.65 12.32
C VAL A 73 15.23 9.13 11.63
N ARG A 74 14.94 10.44 11.66
CA ARG A 74 13.76 11.00 11.00
C ARG A 74 13.82 10.90 9.48
N THR A 75 14.98 11.15 8.87
CA THR A 75 15.17 10.95 7.42
C THR A 75 15.12 9.47 7.03
N MET A 76 15.64 8.57 7.87
CA MET A 76 15.52 7.11 7.65
C MET A 76 14.07 6.65 7.74
N LEU A 77 13.28 7.16 8.69
CA LEU A 77 11.85 6.83 8.81
C LEU A 77 11.04 7.35 7.61
N ILE A 78 11.34 8.54 7.11
CA ILE A 78 10.71 9.08 5.89
C ILE A 78 11.08 8.21 4.68
N ALA A 79 12.36 7.90 4.49
CA ALA A 79 12.81 7.02 3.40
C ALA A 79 12.19 5.62 3.48
N ALA A 80 12.08 5.04 4.69
CA ALA A 80 11.41 3.76 4.91
C ALA A 80 9.92 3.82 4.55
N SER A 81 9.22 4.92 4.88
CA SER A 81 7.82 5.10 4.52
C SER A 81 7.61 5.17 3.00
N PHE A 82 8.50 5.87 2.28
CA PHE A 82 8.47 5.86 0.81
C PHE A 82 8.81 4.50 0.25
N ALA A 83 9.81 3.78 0.80
CA ALA A 83 10.15 2.44 0.36
C ALA A 83 8.98 1.46 0.56
N ILE A 84 8.25 1.54 1.67
CA ILE A 84 7.05 0.73 1.93
C ILE A 84 5.92 1.10 0.96
N LEU A 85 5.65 2.39 0.74
CA LEU A 85 4.63 2.83 -0.21
C LEU A 85 4.98 2.45 -1.65
N PHE A 86 6.24 2.56 -2.05
CA PHE A 86 6.71 2.18 -3.37
C PHE A 86 6.68 0.66 -3.55
N SER A 87 7.03 -0.12 -2.53
CA SER A 87 7.00 -1.58 -2.62
C SER A 87 5.57 -2.13 -2.63
N LEU A 88 4.65 -1.57 -1.82
CA LEU A 88 3.22 -1.91 -1.90
C LEU A 88 2.61 -1.47 -3.24
N GLY A 89 2.91 -0.25 -3.69
CA GLY A 89 2.44 0.28 -4.97
C GLY A 89 2.98 -0.52 -6.14
N TYR A 90 4.26 -0.90 -6.12
CA TYR A 90 4.89 -1.72 -7.14
C TYR A 90 4.32 -3.15 -7.15
N GLY A 91 4.11 -3.75 -5.98
CA GLY A 91 3.47 -5.07 -5.88
C GLY A 91 2.08 -5.09 -6.50
N LEU A 92 1.22 -4.12 -6.15
CA LEU A 92 -0.15 -4.07 -6.68
C LEU A 92 -0.22 -3.72 -8.17
N PHE A 93 0.72 -2.94 -8.69
CA PHE A 93 0.70 -2.48 -10.09
C PHE A 93 1.45 -3.39 -11.06
N PHE A 94 2.40 -4.20 -10.58
CA PHE A 94 3.22 -5.10 -11.40
C PHE A 94 3.02 -6.59 -11.12
N SER A 95 2.13 -6.97 -10.19
CA SER A 95 1.71 -8.36 -10.06
C SER A 95 0.92 -8.79 -11.30
N LYS A 96 1.37 -9.85 -11.96
CA LYS A 96 0.61 -10.49 -13.03
C LYS A 96 -0.76 -10.94 -12.50
N PRO A 97 -1.85 -10.78 -13.28
CA PRO A 97 -3.17 -11.24 -12.85
C PRO A 97 -3.13 -12.74 -12.55
N SER A 98 -3.81 -13.16 -11.48
CA SER A 98 -3.98 -14.59 -11.22
C SER A 98 -4.86 -15.24 -12.31
N PRO A 99 -4.77 -16.55 -12.58
CA PRO A 99 -5.66 -17.21 -13.54
C PRO A 99 -7.14 -16.98 -13.22
N SER A 100 -7.53 -16.98 -11.94
CA SER A 100 -8.89 -16.63 -11.51
C SER A 100 -9.29 -15.17 -11.83
N THR A 101 -8.33 -14.23 -11.79
CA THR A 101 -8.54 -12.84 -12.21
C THR A 101 -8.73 -12.76 -13.72
N LEU A 102 -7.90 -13.47 -14.48
CA LEU A 102 -8.03 -13.54 -15.95
C LEU A 102 -9.36 -14.14 -16.38
N PHE A 103 -9.87 -15.15 -15.66
CA PHE A 103 -11.24 -15.64 -15.86
C PHE A 103 -12.25 -14.51 -15.69
N ALA A 104 -12.22 -13.81 -14.55
CA ALA A 104 -13.22 -12.80 -14.23
C ALA A 104 -13.23 -11.63 -15.23
N GLU A 105 -12.07 -11.26 -15.77
CA GLU A 105 -11.94 -10.20 -16.77
C GLU A 105 -12.41 -10.60 -18.18
N ASN A 106 -12.43 -11.90 -18.47
CA ASN A 106 -12.70 -12.42 -19.82
C ASN A 106 -14.00 -13.23 -19.93
N PHE A 107 -14.65 -13.52 -18.79
CA PHE A 107 -15.95 -14.19 -18.79
C PHE A 107 -17.08 -13.20 -19.06
N GLU A 108 -17.80 -13.45 -20.15
CA GLU A 108 -19.07 -12.81 -20.48
C GLU A 108 -20.07 -13.90 -20.85
N ALA A 109 -21.32 -13.79 -20.39
CA ALA A 109 -22.33 -14.77 -20.74
C ALA A 109 -22.60 -14.76 -22.25
N TYR A 110 -22.50 -15.92 -22.91
CA TYR A 110 -22.74 -16.02 -24.34
C TYR A 110 -24.20 -15.67 -24.64
N PRO A 111 -24.51 -14.89 -25.69
CA PRO A 111 -25.89 -14.53 -26.00
C PRO A 111 -26.73 -15.75 -26.36
N ASN A 112 -28.02 -15.69 -26.09
CA ASN A 112 -28.96 -16.66 -26.63
C ASN A 112 -29.13 -16.42 -28.14
N VAL A 113 -28.65 -17.37 -28.95
CA VAL A 113 -28.77 -17.35 -30.42
C VAL A 113 -29.61 -18.51 -30.95
N VAL A 114 -30.20 -19.29 -30.06
CA VAL A 114 -30.97 -20.50 -30.40
C VAL A 114 -32.46 -20.20 -30.45
N GLN A 115 -32.95 -19.36 -29.55
CA GLN A 115 -34.38 -19.10 -29.43
C GLN A 115 -34.68 -17.64 -29.09
N PRO A 116 -35.40 -16.91 -29.95
CA PRO A 116 -35.91 -15.58 -29.60
C PRO A 116 -36.88 -15.67 -28.41
N ILE A 117 -36.65 -14.89 -27.36
CA ILE A 117 -37.57 -14.76 -26.23
C ILE A 117 -38.54 -13.60 -26.49
N ILE A 118 -39.84 -13.91 -26.57
CA ILE A 118 -40.90 -12.92 -26.71
C ILE A 118 -41.48 -12.62 -25.33
N ARG A 119 -41.35 -11.38 -24.85
CA ARG A 119 -41.95 -10.95 -23.58
C ARG A 119 -43.47 -10.91 -23.70
N GLY A 120 -44.18 -11.67 -22.86
CA GLY A 120 -45.64 -11.66 -22.77
C GLY A 120 -46.33 -12.96 -23.19
N THR A 121 -45.59 -13.97 -23.67
CA THR A 121 -46.13 -15.31 -23.90
C THR A 121 -45.85 -16.21 -22.71
N THR A 122 -46.92 -16.75 -22.11
CA THR A 122 -46.85 -17.82 -21.10
C THR A 122 -46.59 -19.15 -21.80
N THR A 123 -45.42 -19.31 -22.42
CA THR A 123 -45.05 -20.57 -23.08
C THR A 123 -44.54 -21.55 -22.04
N THR A 124 -45.11 -22.75 -22.02
CA THR A 124 -44.88 -23.80 -21.00
C THR A 124 -43.83 -24.84 -21.41
N ASP A 125 -43.18 -24.69 -22.56
CA ASP A 125 -42.21 -25.68 -23.00
C ASP A 125 -40.83 -25.47 -22.34
N LEU A 126 -40.20 -26.58 -21.98
CA LEU A 126 -38.94 -26.61 -21.22
C LEU A 126 -37.81 -25.83 -21.90
N LYS A 127 -37.79 -25.79 -23.24
CA LYS A 127 -36.77 -25.05 -23.99
C LYS A 127 -36.95 -23.55 -23.80
N THR A 128 -38.18 -23.04 -23.93
CA THR A 128 -38.48 -21.63 -23.61
C THR A 128 -38.13 -21.28 -22.17
N GLU A 129 -38.47 -22.15 -21.22
CA GLU A 129 -38.14 -21.96 -19.80
C GLU A 129 -36.63 -21.88 -19.57
N ALA A 130 -35.86 -22.80 -20.14
CA ALA A 130 -34.40 -22.83 -20.00
C ALA A 130 -33.74 -21.54 -20.53
N PHE A 131 -34.12 -21.10 -21.73
CA PHE A 131 -33.56 -19.88 -22.32
C PHE A 131 -34.05 -18.60 -21.63
N LEU A 132 -35.29 -18.57 -21.14
CA LEU A 132 -35.80 -17.45 -20.36
C LEU A 132 -35.04 -17.30 -19.03
N ALA A 133 -34.81 -18.41 -18.32
CA ALA A 133 -33.99 -18.42 -17.10
C ALA A 133 -32.57 -17.92 -17.39
N TYR A 134 -31.95 -18.43 -18.46
CA TYR A 134 -30.61 -18.04 -18.89
C TYR A 134 -30.49 -16.54 -19.19
N GLU A 135 -31.41 -15.98 -19.98
CA GLU A 135 -31.41 -14.54 -20.31
C GLU A 135 -31.70 -13.66 -19.08
N ASN A 136 -32.50 -14.15 -18.14
CA ASN A 136 -32.74 -13.49 -16.86
C ASN A 136 -31.57 -13.66 -15.87
N LYS A 137 -30.50 -14.35 -16.26
CA LYS A 137 -29.32 -14.67 -15.44
C LYS A 137 -29.63 -15.54 -14.23
N ASP A 138 -30.76 -16.25 -14.28
CA ASP A 138 -31.11 -17.28 -13.32
C ASP A 138 -30.43 -18.59 -13.75
N TYR A 139 -29.11 -18.62 -13.57
CA TYR A 139 -28.27 -19.69 -14.08
C TYR A 139 -28.45 -21.01 -13.33
N ASP A 140 -28.93 -20.97 -12.07
CA ASP A 140 -29.28 -22.17 -11.32
C ASP A 140 -30.44 -22.90 -12.00
N ASN A 141 -31.54 -22.19 -12.28
CA ASN A 141 -32.68 -22.79 -12.96
C ASN A 141 -32.38 -23.10 -14.44
N ALA A 142 -31.61 -22.25 -15.12
CA ALA A 142 -31.19 -22.52 -16.49
C ALA A 142 -30.36 -23.82 -16.59
N TYR A 143 -29.40 -24.02 -15.68
CA TYR A 143 -28.59 -25.24 -15.62
C TYR A 143 -29.47 -26.50 -15.48
N ILE A 144 -30.43 -26.48 -14.54
CA ILE A 144 -31.36 -27.60 -14.33
C ILE A 144 -32.18 -27.86 -15.60
N ALA A 145 -32.78 -26.81 -16.16
CA ALA A 145 -33.65 -26.92 -17.33
C ALA A 145 -32.90 -27.40 -18.58
N PHE A 146 -31.68 -26.90 -18.83
CA PHE A 146 -30.86 -27.37 -19.95
C PHE A 146 -30.41 -28.82 -19.81
N ASN A 147 -30.06 -29.26 -18.60
CA ASN A 147 -29.73 -30.66 -18.37
C ASN A 147 -30.93 -31.57 -18.63
N GLN A 148 -32.11 -31.19 -18.13
CA GLN A 148 -33.34 -31.93 -18.41
C GLN A 148 -33.67 -31.93 -19.92
N LEU A 149 -33.56 -30.78 -20.59
CA LEU A 149 -33.79 -30.65 -22.02
C LEU A 149 -32.88 -31.57 -22.81
N PHE A 150 -31.59 -31.67 -22.44
CA PHE A 150 -30.67 -32.59 -23.08
C PHE A 150 -31.09 -34.06 -22.91
N GLN A 151 -31.59 -34.46 -21.73
CA GLN A 151 -32.09 -35.83 -21.52
C GLN A 151 -33.32 -36.12 -22.38
N GLU A 152 -34.18 -35.14 -22.60
CA GLU A 152 -35.43 -35.31 -23.36
C GLU A 152 -35.22 -35.27 -24.88
N SER A 153 -34.43 -34.31 -25.40
CA SER A 153 -34.28 -34.11 -26.84
C SER A 153 -32.96 -34.64 -27.41
N GLY A 154 -31.93 -34.81 -26.58
CA GLY A 154 -30.57 -35.10 -27.03
C GLY A 154 -29.89 -33.95 -27.76
N ASP A 155 -30.49 -32.74 -27.73
CA ASP A 155 -30.00 -31.59 -28.48
C ASP A 155 -28.65 -31.10 -27.93
N PRO A 156 -27.58 -31.08 -28.74
CA PRO A 156 -26.25 -30.71 -28.25
C PRO A 156 -26.15 -29.28 -27.69
N TYR A 157 -26.93 -28.34 -28.19
CA TYR A 157 -26.92 -26.97 -27.66
C TYR A 157 -27.31 -26.92 -26.17
N ALA A 158 -28.09 -27.88 -25.68
CA ALA A 158 -28.48 -27.95 -24.28
C ALA A 158 -27.27 -28.27 -23.38
N LEU A 159 -26.33 -29.12 -23.84
CA LEU A 159 -25.05 -29.32 -23.14
C LEU A 159 -24.23 -28.03 -23.10
N PHE A 160 -24.16 -27.32 -24.23
CA PHE A 160 -23.40 -26.07 -24.32
C PHE A 160 -23.96 -25.02 -23.35
N TYR A 161 -25.24 -24.68 -23.45
CA TYR A 161 -25.86 -23.67 -22.57
C TYR A 161 -25.96 -24.12 -21.11
N GLY A 162 -26.12 -25.43 -20.84
CA GLY A 162 -26.01 -25.97 -19.48
C GLY A 162 -24.60 -25.76 -18.90
N GLY A 163 -23.56 -26.02 -19.69
CA GLY A 163 -22.17 -25.76 -19.31
C GLY A 163 -21.89 -24.27 -19.05
N LEU A 164 -22.43 -23.38 -19.88
CA LEU A 164 -22.34 -21.93 -19.67
C LEU A 164 -23.04 -21.47 -18.39
N SER A 165 -24.22 -22.02 -18.11
CA SER A 165 -24.99 -21.70 -16.90
C SER A 165 -24.21 -22.11 -15.64
N ALA A 166 -23.67 -23.33 -15.62
CA ALA A 166 -22.80 -23.78 -14.52
C ALA A 166 -21.56 -22.89 -14.37
N LEU A 167 -20.92 -22.52 -15.48
CA LEU A 167 -19.73 -21.68 -15.46
C LEU A 167 -20.03 -20.25 -14.95
N ALA A 168 -21.19 -19.69 -15.30
CA ALA A 168 -21.64 -18.40 -14.79
C ALA A 168 -21.83 -18.41 -13.27
N ASN A 169 -22.25 -19.55 -12.71
CA ASN A 169 -22.31 -19.81 -11.28
C ASN A 169 -20.95 -20.13 -10.65
N ARG A 170 -19.86 -20.10 -11.42
CA ARG A 170 -18.52 -20.53 -11.02
C ARG A 170 -18.44 -22.00 -10.61
N ASP A 171 -19.42 -22.82 -10.98
CA ASP A 171 -19.39 -24.27 -10.81
C ASP A 171 -18.63 -24.91 -11.99
N THR A 172 -17.31 -24.82 -11.92
CA THR A 172 -16.39 -25.40 -12.92
C THR A 172 -16.45 -26.92 -12.94
N ALA A 173 -16.79 -27.55 -11.81
CA ALA A 173 -16.91 -28.99 -11.69
C ALA A 173 -18.05 -29.52 -12.58
N SER A 174 -19.19 -28.81 -12.62
CA SER A 174 -20.30 -29.13 -13.51
C SER A 174 -20.12 -28.62 -14.94
N ALA A 175 -19.49 -27.44 -15.11
CA ALA A 175 -19.34 -26.82 -16.44
C ALA A 175 -18.44 -27.62 -17.38
N LYS A 176 -17.26 -28.03 -16.91
CA LYS A 176 -16.25 -28.72 -17.73
C LYS A 176 -16.75 -30.00 -18.41
N PRO A 177 -17.41 -30.96 -17.72
CA PRO A 177 -17.90 -32.16 -18.37
C PRO A 177 -19.00 -31.88 -19.40
N LEU A 178 -19.85 -30.86 -19.20
CA LEU A 178 -20.87 -30.47 -20.17
C LEU A 178 -20.25 -29.86 -21.43
N LEU A 179 -19.30 -28.93 -21.28
CA LEU A 179 -18.60 -28.30 -22.40
C LEU A 179 -17.71 -29.30 -23.15
N SER A 180 -16.97 -30.15 -22.43
CA SER A 180 -16.20 -31.25 -23.03
C SER A 180 -17.10 -32.26 -23.74
N GLY A 181 -18.26 -32.55 -23.14
CA GLY A 181 -19.28 -33.42 -23.71
C GLY A 181 -19.86 -32.87 -25.01
N TYR A 182 -20.07 -31.55 -25.11
CA TYR A 182 -20.43 -30.89 -26.35
C TYR A 182 -19.34 -31.07 -27.43
N LEU A 183 -18.08 -30.76 -27.09
CA LEU A 183 -16.95 -30.87 -28.02
C LEU A 183 -16.73 -32.30 -28.53
N ALA A 184 -16.89 -33.30 -27.65
CA ALA A 184 -16.71 -34.71 -28.00
C ALA A 184 -17.71 -35.23 -29.05
N ARG A 185 -18.83 -34.51 -29.26
CA ARG A 185 -19.83 -34.87 -30.28
C ARG A 185 -19.45 -34.39 -31.69
N GLY A 186 -18.42 -33.55 -31.83
CA GLY A 186 -17.98 -33.03 -33.14
C GLY A 186 -18.91 -31.96 -33.71
N GLU A 187 -19.70 -31.30 -32.87
CA GLU A 187 -20.59 -30.21 -33.28
C GLU A 187 -19.81 -28.95 -33.62
N LEU A 188 -19.93 -28.46 -34.85
CA LEU A 188 -19.16 -27.29 -35.32
C LEU A 188 -19.75 -25.95 -34.89
N LYS A 189 -21.07 -25.90 -34.64
CA LYS A 189 -21.83 -24.64 -34.49
C LYS A 189 -21.30 -23.76 -33.35
N PHE A 190 -21.01 -24.35 -32.19
CA PHE A 190 -20.48 -23.66 -31.01
C PHE A 190 -19.10 -24.18 -30.62
N GLU A 191 -18.37 -24.84 -31.53
CA GLU A 191 -17.06 -25.41 -31.21
C GLU A 191 -16.05 -24.36 -30.71
N PRO A 192 -15.90 -23.19 -31.37
CA PRO A 192 -15.02 -22.13 -30.88
C PRO A 192 -15.44 -21.63 -29.49
N ASP A 193 -16.74 -21.42 -29.30
CA ASP A 193 -17.29 -20.91 -28.05
C ASP A 193 -17.07 -21.92 -26.92
N ALA A 194 -17.41 -23.19 -27.15
CA ALA A 194 -17.24 -24.25 -26.15
C ALA A 194 -15.76 -24.41 -25.75
N LYS A 195 -14.81 -24.32 -26.69
CA LYS A 195 -13.38 -24.31 -26.37
C LYS A 195 -12.99 -23.08 -25.54
N TRP A 196 -13.52 -21.91 -25.89
CA TRP A 196 -13.23 -20.66 -25.17
C TRP A 196 -13.72 -20.75 -23.72
N TYR A 197 -14.99 -21.09 -23.51
CA TYR A 197 -15.55 -21.21 -22.17
C TYR A 197 -14.94 -22.35 -21.37
N LEU A 198 -14.54 -23.45 -22.00
CA LEU A 198 -13.80 -24.51 -21.33
C LEU A 198 -12.40 -24.05 -20.89
N ALA A 199 -11.70 -23.26 -21.69
CA ALA A 199 -10.45 -22.64 -21.29
C ALA A 199 -10.63 -21.70 -20.09
N LEU A 200 -11.69 -20.88 -20.10
CA LEU A 200 -12.05 -20.02 -18.98
C LEU A 200 -12.34 -20.84 -17.71
N ALA A 201 -13.09 -21.94 -17.82
CA ALA A 201 -13.32 -22.84 -16.69
C ALA A 201 -12.02 -23.40 -16.09
N TYR A 202 -11.04 -23.74 -16.93
CA TYR A 202 -9.72 -24.16 -16.45
C TYR A 202 -8.94 -23.04 -15.77
N LEU A 203 -9.03 -21.79 -16.26
CA LEU A 203 -8.40 -20.64 -15.60
C LEU A 203 -9.00 -20.38 -14.21
N GLN A 204 -10.31 -20.54 -14.06
CA GLN A 204 -11.00 -20.38 -12.78
C GLN A 204 -10.53 -21.39 -11.71
N GLU A 205 -10.02 -22.56 -12.12
CA GLU A 205 -9.45 -23.58 -11.21
C GLU A 205 -7.91 -23.57 -11.16
N ASP A 206 -7.26 -22.52 -11.66
CA ASP A 206 -5.80 -22.45 -11.81
C ASP A 206 -5.16 -23.58 -12.65
N ALA A 207 -5.97 -24.32 -13.42
CA ALA A 207 -5.55 -25.40 -14.33
C ALA A 207 -4.95 -24.84 -15.64
N THR A 208 -3.91 -24.01 -15.48
CA THR A 208 -3.33 -23.16 -16.52
C THR A 208 -2.84 -23.94 -17.75
N SER A 209 -2.30 -25.14 -17.57
CA SER A 209 -1.81 -25.96 -18.69
C SER A 209 -2.93 -26.34 -19.67
N SER A 210 -4.08 -26.81 -19.14
CA SER A 210 -5.25 -27.17 -19.95
C SER A 210 -5.89 -25.95 -20.61
N ALA A 211 -5.92 -24.81 -19.91
CA ALA A 211 -6.37 -23.55 -20.50
C ALA A 211 -5.48 -23.16 -21.70
N LYS A 212 -4.14 -23.20 -21.54
CA LYS A 212 -3.19 -22.84 -22.60
C LYS A 212 -3.33 -23.71 -23.84
N GLU A 213 -3.63 -25.00 -23.70
CA GLU A 213 -3.83 -25.90 -24.84
C GLU A 213 -5.04 -25.48 -25.70
N LEU A 214 -6.18 -25.23 -25.06
CA LEU A 214 -7.39 -24.76 -25.75
C LEU A 214 -7.21 -23.37 -26.36
N LEU A 215 -6.60 -22.45 -25.62
CA LEU A 215 -6.30 -21.09 -26.09
C LEU A 215 -5.33 -21.10 -27.28
N SER A 216 -4.34 -21.99 -27.29
CA SER A 216 -3.39 -22.12 -28.41
C SER A 216 -4.12 -22.59 -29.67
N THR A 217 -5.06 -23.52 -29.52
CA THR A 217 -5.91 -23.99 -30.62
C THR A 217 -6.77 -22.85 -31.18
N LEU A 218 -7.40 -22.06 -30.30
CA LEU A 218 -8.21 -20.91 -30.70
C LEU A 218 -7.38 -19.80 -31.34
N ALA A 219 -6.19 -19.52 -30.80
CA ALA A 219 -5.25 -18.53 -31.33
C ALA A 219 -4.82 -18.81 -32.78
N ALA A 220 -4.75 -20.09 -33.17
CA ALA A 220 -4.35 -20.53 -34.51
C ALA A 220 -5.51 -20.68 -35.51
N SER A 221 -6.76 -20.60 -35.04
CA SER A 221 -7.94 -20.97 -35.84
C SER A 221 -8.47 -19.88 -36.79
N GLY A 222 -8.07 -18.61 -36.60
CA GLY A 222 -8.56 -17.48 -37.38
C GLY A 222 -10.01 -17.05 -37.10
N ASN A 223 -10.62 -17.55 -36.02
CA ASN A 223 -11.98 -17.20 -35.61
C ASN A 223 -12.02 -15.97 -34.66
N ASP A 224 -13.21 -15.61 -34.21
CA ASP A 224 -13.46 -14.43 -33.37
C ASP A 224 -12.70 -14.46 -32.03
N TYR A 225 -12.29 -15.64 -31.55
CA TYR A 225 -11.49 -15.80 -30.33
C TYR A 225 -9.98 -15.77 -30.57
N SER A 226 -9.49 -15.75 -31.81
CA SER A 226 -8.05 -15.85 -32.08
C SER A 226 -7.25 -14.73 -31.42
N LYS A 227 -7.69 -13.47 -31.56
CA LYS A 227 -7.01 -12.32 -30.94
C LYS A 227 -7.08 -12.38 -29.41
N LYS A 228 -8.28 -12.61 -28.85
CA LYS A 228 -8.48 -12.73 -27.39
C LYS A 228 -7.63 -13.84 -26.79
N SER A 229 -7.52 -14.97 -27.48
CA SER A 229 -6.72 -16.11 -27.02
C SER A 229 -5.22 -15.81 -27.03
N GLN A 230 -4.72 -15.10 -28.05
CA GLN A 230 -3.33 -14.63 -28.07
C GLN A 230 -3.03 -13.69 -26.90
N GLU A 231 -3.89 -12.71 -26.66
CA GLU A 231 -3.75 -11.77 -25.54
C GLU A 231 -3.77 -12.49 -24.18
N LEU A 232 -4.64 -13.49 -24.01
CA LEU A 232 -4.70 -14.28 -22.78
C LEU A 232 -3.46 -15.16 -22.59
N LEU A 233 -2.96 -15.76 -23.68
CA LEU A 233 -1.72 -16.55 -23.63
C LEU A 233 -0.51 -15.72 -23.24
N GLU A 234 -0.40 -14.47 -23.70
CA GLU A 234 0.68 -13.55 -23.29
C GLU A 234 0.62 -13.24 -21.79
N GLN A 235 -0.58 -13.04 -21.24
CA GLN A 235 -0.76 -12.79 -19.80
C GLN A 235 -0.44 -14.00 -18.92
N LEU A 236 -0.54 -15.20 -19.47
CA LEU A 236 -0.24 -16.47 -18.79
C LEU A 236 1.23 -16.90 -18.90
N LYS A 237 2.09 -16.17 -19.62
CA LYS A 237 3.55 -16.38 -19.62
C LYS A 237 4.17 -15.86 -18.33
#